data_AF-A0A7S4Q392-F1
#
_entry.id   AF-A0A7S4Q392-F1
#
_cell.length_a   1.000
_cell.length_b   1.000
_cell.length_c   1.000
_cell.angle_alpha   90.00
_cell.angle_beta   90.00
_cell.angle_gamma   90.00
#
_symmetry.space_group_name_H-M   'P 1'
#
loop_
_entity.id
_entity.type
_entity.pdbx_description
1 polymer ?
#
loop_
_entity_poly.entity_id
_entity_poly.type
_entity_poly.pdbx_seq_one_letter_code
_entity_poly.pdbx_strand_id
1 'polypeptide(L)'
;FGSSGQGRPVLLPHPPACAQSPGVHPAGSAHVAMQPNVSRSPSAVGLQTSGRELREMLEKSGARHRLEGAEKLDFLVWLADQVKGSVEERRRMKLKLAELTEFLARERVRPEGSGELDAKGAVSGLLSLRRRELARLSYDADRTAEFANGDACFELVLAGMPAQDVRNCFAGEVVIYDDAGALPGQIVSPRQHADNAFQQPVSSRPSPTVRGGTSAESGGYRQPGDRHDTAGSRPPPPLASGSPPSHFLPHGVPPPPSFRPPDEDKVQKTPAPTPTSSKSCAVM
;
A
#
# COMPACT_ATOMS: atom_id res chain seq x y z
N PHE A 1 24.75 -46.82 -3.70
CA PHE A 1 25.37 -45.47 -3.78
C PHE A 1 24.27 -44.43 -3.96
N GLY A 2 23.59 -44.06 -2.87
CA GLY A 2 22.53 -43.05 -2.86
C GLY A 2 23.04 -41.81 -2.16
N SER A 3 23.38 -40.78 -2.94
CA SER A 3 23.93 -39.52 -2.42
C SER A 3 22.78 -38.64 -1.94
N SER A 4 22.58 -38.56 -0.63
CA SER A 4 21.63 -37.64 0.00
C SER A 4 22.24 -36.24 0.02
N GLY A 5 21.83 -35.40 -0.94
CA GLY A 5 22.23 -34.00 -1.00
C GLY A 5 21.52 -33.20 0.08
N GLN A 6 22.24 -32.85 1.15
CA GLN A 6 21.78 -31.87 2.13
C GLN A 6 21.74 -30.49 1.48
N GLY A 7 20.53 -30.00 1.17
CA GLY A 7 20.30 -28.63 0.74
C GLY A 7 20.69 -27.66 1.85
N ARG A 8 21.69 -26.81 1.60
CA ARG A 8 22.07 -25.73 2.49
C ARG A 8 20.96 -24.67 2.50
N PRO A 9 20.50 -24.20 3.66
CA PRO A 9 19.53 -23.10 3.73
C PRO A 9 20.17 -21.83 3.17
N VAL A 10 19.52 -21.24 2.17
CA VAL A 10 19.89 -19.94 1.60
C VAL A 10 19.51 -18.87 2.62
N LEU A 11 20.51 -18.32 3.31
CA LEU A 11 20.37 -17.13 4.16
C LEU A 11 19.99 -15.93 3.27
N LEU A 12 18.73 -15.52 3.34
CA LEU A 12 18.25 -14.29 2.74
C LEU A 12 18.91 -13.08 3.44
N PRO A 13 19.42 -12.08 2.69
CA PRO A 13 20.02 -10.89 3.27
C PRO A 13 18.97 -10.05 4.00
N HIS A 14 19.27 -9.70 5.25
CA HIS A 14 18.44 -8.83 6.07
C HIS A 14 18.43 -7.40 5.49
N PRO A 15 17.28 -6.69 5.53
CA PRO A 15 17.21 -5.30 5.11
C PRO A 15 18.03 -4.41 6.05
N PRO A 16 18.66 -3.33 5.53
CA PRO A 16 19.48 -2.43 6.34
C PRO A 16 18.61 -1.68 7.36
N ALA A 17 19.02 -1.74 8.63
CA ALA A 17 18.42 -0.96 9.70
C ALA A 17 18.59 0.53 9.37
N CYS A 18 17.48 1.26 9.30
CA CYS A 18 17.48 2.71 9.13
C CYS A 18 18.09 3.35 10.38
N ALA A 19 19.33 3.84 10.24
CA ALA A 19 20.06 4.52 11.31
C ALA A 19 19.35 5.84 11.65
N GLN A 20 18.74 5.90 12.83
CA GLN A 20 18.18 7.11 13.40
C GLN A 20 19.33 8.09 13.73
N SER A 21 19.37 9.22 13.03
CA SER A 21 20.38 10.27 13.29
C SER A 21 19.98 11.11 14.51
N PRO A 22 20.89 11.36 15.47
CA PRO A 22 20.62 12.24 16.61
C PRO A 22 20.50 13.69 16.16
N GLY A 23 19.38 14.33 16.51
CA GLY A 23 19.05 15.71 16.18
C GLY A 23 19.98 16.71 16.87
N VAL A 24 20.65 17.54 16.06
CA VAL A 24 21.37 18.72 16.51
C VAL A 24 20.41 19.91 16.42
N HIS A 25 20.05 20.51 17.56
CA HIS A 25 19.25 21.73 17.61
C HIS A 25 20.13 22.97 17.32
N PRO A 26 19.83 23.78 16.29
CA PRO A 26 20.46 25.08 16.14
C PRO A 26 19.76 26.13 17.01
N ALA A 27 20.56 26.80 17.84
CA ALA A 27 20.17 27.96 18.61
C ALA A 27 20.19 29.22 17.72
N GLY A 28 19.10 30.00 17.77
CA GLY A 28 19.11 31.46 17.62
C GLY A 28 19.21 32.03 16.20
N SER A 29 18.07 32.39 15.62
CA SER A 29 18.02 33.52 14.67
C SER A 29 16.66 34.19 14.71
N ALA A 30 16.63 35.43 15.20
CA ALA A 30 15.45 36.28 15.26
C ALA A 30 15.20 36.90 13.88
N HIS A 31 14.20 36.39 13.16
CA HIS A 31 13.72 37.00 11.91
C HIS A 31 12.25 37.43 12.05
N VAL A 32 12.02 38.67 11.61
CA VAL A 32 10.77 39.44 11.64
C VAL A 32 9.63 38.65 10.96
N ALA A 33 8.58 38.37 11.72
CA ALA A 33 7.42 37.60 11.31
C ALA A 33 6.43 38.45 10.48
N MET A 34 6.56 38.44 9.15
CA MET A 34 5.40 38.63 8.27
C MET A 34 4.61 37.33 8.30
N GLN A 35 3.55 37.27 9.12
CA GLN A 35 2.66 36.12 9.16
C GLN A 35 1.87 36.08 7.84
N PRO A 36 2.05 35.06 6.97
CA PRO A 36 1.15 34.88 5.85
C PRO A 36 -0.25 34.61 6.40
N ASN A 37 -1.23 35.34 5.88
CA ASN A 37 -2.65 35.10 6.14
C ASN A 37 -3.02 33.75 5.53
N VAL A 38 -2.76 32.68 6.27
CA VAL A 38 -3.12 31.31 5.88
C VAL A 38 -4.63 31.23 6.02
N SER A 39 -5.34 31.46 4.92
CA SER A 39 -6.76 31.16 4.78
C SER A 39 -6.99 29.75 5.28
N ARG A 40 -7.45 29.61 6.54
CA ARG A 40 -7.76 28.31 7.14
C ARG A 40 -8.96 27.74 6.41
N SER A 41 -8.69 26.94 5.39
CA SER A 41 -9.69 26.08 4.76
C SER A 41 -10.42 25.33 5.87
N PRO A 42 -11.75 25.29 5.87
CA PRO A 42 -12.53 24.71 6.96
C PRO A 42 -12.04 23.29 7.18
N SER A 43 -11.44 23.03 8.34
CA SER A 43 -10.90 21.72 8.69
C SER A 43 -12.07 20.75 8.78
N ALA A 44 -12.30 19.99 7.70
CA ALA A 44 -13.26 18.91 7.73
C ALA A 44 -12.75 17.91 8.78
N VAL A 45 -13.49 17.77 9.89
CA VAL A 45 -13.07 16.94 11.00
C VAL A 45 -13.34 15.48 10.62
N GLY A 46 -12.28 14.68 10.50
CA GLY A 46 -12.34 13.24 10.26
C GLY A 46 -12.57 12.84 8.79
N LEU A 47 -12.63 11.51 8.58
CA LEU A 47 -12.81 10.90 7.27
C LEU A 47 -14.18 11.19 6.67
N GLN A 48 -14.17 11.82 5.50
CA GLN A 48 -15.36 12.18 4.74
C GLN A 48 -15.96 10.97 4.02
N THR A 49 -15.11 10.02 3.63
CA THR A 49 -15.49 8.78 2.96
C THR A 49 -16.33 7.89 3.89
N SER A 50 -17.36 7.26 3.33
CA SER A 50 -18.20 6.35 4.09
C SER A 50 -17.45 5.07 4.48
N GLY A 51 -17.82 4.43 5.60
CA GLY A 51 -17.19 3.17 6.01
C GLY A 51 -17.44 2.04 4.99
N ARG A 52 -18.62 2.03 4.36
CA ARG A 52 -18.97 1.07 3.30
C ARG A 52 -18.02 1.18 2.11
N GLU A 53 -17.70 2.40 1.71
CA GLU A 53 -16.83 2.64 0.56
C GLU A 53 -15.37 2.30 0.85
N LEU A 54 -14.87 2.63 2.04
CA LEU A 54 -13.54 2.18 2.49
C LEU A 54 -13.46 0.65 2.50
N ARG A 55 -14.51 -0.03 2.96
CA ARG A 55 -14.61 -1.49 2.89
C ARG A 55 -14.55 -2.01 1.45
N GLU A 56 -15.27 -1.40 0.52
CA GLU A 56 -15.24 -1.81 -0.89
C GLU A 56 -13.84 -1.64 -1.50
N MET A 57 -13.16 -0.52 -1.22
CA MET A 57 -11.77 -0.32 -1.64
C MET A 57 -10.83 -1.37 -1.04
N LEU A 58 -11.03 -1.71 0.24
CA LEU A 58 -10.25 -2.73 0.92
C LEU A 58 -10.46 -4.12 0.30
N GLU A 59 -11.70 -4.49 -0.03
CA GLU A 59 -12.02 -5.73 -0.76
C GLU A 59 -11.35 -5.75 -2.14
N LYS A 60 -11.40 -4.64 -2.89
CA LYS A 60 -10.72 -4.49 -4.19
C LYS A 60 -9.20 -4.55 -4.09
N SER A 61 -8.62 -4.11 -2.97
CA SER A 61 -7.17 -4.24 -2.71
C SER A 61 -6.72 -5.68 -2.42
N GLY A 62 -7.68 -6.62 -2.27
CA GLY A 62 -7.42 -8.04 -2.03
C GLY A 62 -7.25 -8.41 -0.56
N ALA A 63 -7.52 -7.47 0.35
CA ALA A 63 -7.41 -7.73 1.78
C ALA A 63 -8.53 -8.66 2.25
N ARG A 64 -8.22 -9.59 3.16
CA ARG A 64 -9.17 -10.52 3.78
C ARG A 64 -9.18 -10.33 5.30
N HIS A 65 -9.84 -9.27 5.75
CA HIS A 65 -9.99 -8.95 7.18
C HIS A 65 -11.39 -9.31 7.67
N ARG A 66 -11.52 -9.61 8.96
CA ARG A 66 -12.84 -9.67 9.62
C ARG A 66 -13.30 -8.24 9.85
N LEU A 67 -14.41 -7.87 9.22
CA LEU A 67 -14.89 -6.48 9.16
C LEU A 67 -15.91 -6.15 10.27
N GLU A 68 -16.27 -7.15 11.08
CA GLU A 68 -17.23 -7.03 12.17
C GLU A 68 -16.64 -6.17 13.30
N GLY A 69 -17.32 -5.07 13.64
CA GLY A 69 -16.89 -4.14 14.69
C GLY A 69 -15.73 -3.22 14.32
N ALA A 70 -15.24 -3.27 13.08
CA ALA A 70 -14.16 -2.39 12.62
C ALA A 70 -14.66 -0.96 12.40
N GLU A 71 -13.89 0.02 12.87
CA GLU A 71 -14.17 1.43 12.66
C GLU A 71 -13.59 1.93 11.33
N LYS A 72 -13.95 3.16 10.92
CA LYS A 72 -13.41 3.77 9.69
C LYS A 72 -11.89 3.86 9.69
N LEU A 73 -11.29 4.13 10.84
CA LEU A 73 -9.84 4.24 10.98
C LEU A 73 -9.17 2.88 10.74
N ASP A 74 -9.76 1.79 11.22
CA ASP A 74 -9.24 0.44 11.00
C ASP A 74 -9.21 0.10 9.51
N PHE A 75 -10.30 0.42 8.79
CA PHE A 75 -10.33 0.23 7.33
C PHE A 75 -9.25 1.04 6.60
N LEU A 76 -8.99 2.29 7.04
CA LEU A 76 -7.93 3.11 6.46
C LEU A 76 -6.54 2.50 6.71
N VAL A 77 -6.26 2.06 7.94
CA VAL A 77 -4.99 1.43 8.31
C VAL A 77 -4.77 0.16 7.47
N TRP A 78 -5.77 -0.72 7.41
CA TRP A 78 -5.70 -1.95 6.61
C TRP A 78 -5.57 -1.69 5.12
N LEU A 79 -6.25 -0.66 4.59
CA LEU A 79 -6.13 -0.28 3.19
C LEU A 79 -4.71 0.19 2.87
N ALA A 80 -4.12 1.03 3.73
CA ALA A 80 -2.75 1.50 3.57
C ALA A 80 -1.74 0.34 3.63
N ASP A 81 -1.87 -0.58 4.60
CA ASP A 81 -1.00 -1.75 4.71
C ASP A 81 -1.14 -2.69 3.51
N GLN A 82 -2.35 -2.94 3.05
CA GLN A 82 -2.59 -3.81 1.89
C GLN A 82 -2.03 -3.21 0.60
N VAL A 83 -2.23 -1.91 0.38
CA VAL A 83 -1.68 -1.22 -0.80
C VAL A 83 -0.16 -1.21 -0.74
N LYS A 84 0.41 -0.90 0.42
CA LYS A 84 1.86 -0.93 0.67
C LYS A 84 2.45 -2.31 0.35
N GLY A 85 1.94 -3.37 0.98
CA GLY A 85 2.41 -4.74 0.75
C GLY A 85 2.24 -5.20 -0.69
N SER A 86 1.14 -4.82 -1.36
CA SER A 86 0.96 -5.13 -2.78
C SER A 86 2.01 -4.43 -3.66
N VAL A 87 2.39 -3.18 -3.36
CA VAL A 87 3.44 -2.47 -4.09
C VAL A 87 4.82 -3.06 -3.82
N GLU A 88 5.14 -3.39 -2.56
CA GLU A 88 6.41 -4.04 -2.17
C GLU A 88 6.61 -5.37 -2.90
N GLU A 89 5.55 -6.19 -2.96
CA GLU A 89 5.56 -7.49 -3.63
C GLU A 89 5.31 -7.42 -5.15
N ARG A 90 5.09 -6.23 -5.71
CA ARG A 90 4.67 -6.02 -7.12
C ARG A 90 3.41 -6.84 -7.49
N ARG A 91 2.52 -7.03 -6.52
CA ARG A 91 1.26 -7.77 -6.66
C ARG A 91 0.19 -6.86 -7.26
N ARG A 92 -0.52 -7.36 -8.28
CA ARG A 92 -1.66 -6.65 -8.86
C ARG A 92 -2.88 -6.73 -7.94
N MET A 93 -3.63 -5.63 -7.85
CA MET A 93 -4.88 -5.52 -7.11
C MET A 93 -6.04 -5.12 -8.05
N LYS A 94 -7.27 -5.39 -7.61
CA LYS A 94 -8.48 -4.99 -8.37
C LYS A 94 -8.81 -3.51 -8.19
N LEU A 95 -8.29 -2.89 -7.13
CA LEU A 95 -8.44 -1.46 -6.84
C LEU A 95 -7.79 -0.64 -7.96
N LYS A 96 -8.57 0.25 -8.58
CA LYS A 96 -8.09 1.11 -9.66
C LYS A 96 -7.38 2.33 -9.09
N LEU A 97 -6.38 2.83 -9.82
CA LEU A 97 -5.67 4.06 -9.44
C LEU A 97 -6.62 5.29 -9.40
N ALA A 98 -7.58 5.35 -10.31
CA ALA A 98 -8.58 6.42 -10.35
C ALA A 98 -9.46 6.43 -9.09
N GLU A 99 -9.89 5.26 -8.62
CA GLU A 99 -10.70 5.12 -7.40
C GLU A 99 -9.91 5.61 -6.17
N LEU A 100 -8.62 5.24 -6.07
CA LEU A 100 -7.75 5.73 -5.00
C LEU A 100 -7.52 7.26 -5.08
N THR A 101 -7.34 7.80 -6.28
CA THR A 101 -7.14 9.24 -6.48
C THR A 101 -8.39 10.05 -6.15
N GLU A 102 -9.58 9.57 -6.52
CA GLU A 102 -10.87 10.17 -6.18
C GLU A 102 -11.13 10.14 -4.67
N PHE A 103 -10.78 9.04 -4.01
CA PHE A 103 -10.78 8.94 -2.56
C PHE A 103 -9.90 10.02 -1.92
N LEU A 104 -8.65 10.18 -2.35
CA LEU A 104 -7.73 11.18 -1.80
C LEU A 104 -8.15 12.63 -2.08
N ALA A 105 -8.81 12.87 -3.22
CA ALA A 105 -9.38 14.17 -3.54
C ALA A 105 -10.49 14.55 -2.56
N ARG A 106 -11.38 13.61 -2.21
CA ARG A 106 -12.45 13.84 -1.22
C ARG A 106 -11.91 14.07 0.19
N GLU A 107 -10.81 13.41 0.54
CA GLU A 107 -10.12 13.59 1.82
C GLU A 107 -9.19 14.82 1.86
N ARG A 108 -9.15 15.61 0.78
CA ARG A 108 -8.35 16.84 0.64
C ARG A 108 -6.86 16.62 0.88
N VAL A 109 -6.36 15.48 0.43
CA VAL A 109 -4.93 15.13 0.51
C VAL A 109 -4.18 15.57 -0.76
N ARG A 110 -4.91 15.94 -1.80
CA ARG A 110 -4.34 16.46 -3.04
C ARG A 110 -3.83 17.90 -2.83
N PRO A 111 -2.57 18.21 -3.20
CA PRO A 111 -2.09 19.59 -3.22
C PRO A 111 -2.97 20.44 -4.14
N GLU A 112 -3.43 21.60 -3.66
CA GLU A 112 -4.16 22.53 -4.51
C GLU A 112 -3.27 22.94 -5.71
N GLY A 113 -3.81 22.78 -6.92
CA GLY A 113 -3.11 23.14 -8.16
C GLY A 113 -2.20 22.07 -8.76
N SER A 114 -1.99 20.92 -8.11
CA SER A 114 -1.31 19.80 -8.77
C SER A 114 -2.26 19.09 -9.73
N GLY A 115 -1.74 18.63 -10.88
CA GLY A 115 -2.46 17.78 -11.83
C GLY A 115 -2.95 16.46 -11.23
N GLU A 116 -3.42 15.54 -12.07
CA GLU A 116 -3.81 14.20 -11.64
C GLU A 116 -2.65 13.53 -10.89
N LEU A 117 -2.94 12.90 -9.75
CA LEU A 117 -1.92 12.21 -8.96
C LEU A 117 -1.42 11.00 -9.75
N ASP A 118 -0.10 10.87 -9.86
CA ASP A 118 0.52 9.66 -10.36
C ASP A 118 0.41 8.52 -9.33
N ALA A 119 0.74 7.30 -9.73
CA ALA A 119 0.59 6.12 -8.86
C ALA A 119 1.39 6.26 -7.55
N LYS A 120 2.59 6.85 -7.61
CA LYS A 120 3.41 7.11 -6.43
C LYS A 120 2.81 8.18 -5.52
N GLY A 121 2.34 9.27 -6.12
CA GLY A 121 1.66 10.35 -5.40
C GLY A 121 0.39 9.88 -4.72
N ALA A 122 -0.39 9.00 -5.35
CA ALA A 122 -1.57 8.39 -4.75
C ALA A 122 -1.20 7.52 -3.54
N VAL A 123 -0.19 6.64 -3.66
CA VAL A 123 0.26 5.82 -2.53
C VAL A 123 0.80 6.70 -1.39
N SER A 124 1.64 7.69 -1.70
CA SER A 124 2.19 8.63 -0.70
C SER A 124 1.08 9.45 -0.03
N GLY A 125 0.05 9.83 -0.78
CA GLY A 125 -1.14 10.50 -0.27
C GLY A 125 -1.92 9.61 0.70
N LEU A 126 -2.09 8.33 0.39
CA LEU A 126 -2.75 7.37 1.30
C LEU A 126 -2.01 7.23 2.63
N LEU A 127 -0.67 7.15 2.62
CA LEU A 127 0.14 7.10 3.84
C LEU A 127 0.08 8.40 4.63
N SER A 128 0.13 9.54 3.93
CA SER A 128 -0.04 10.87 4.55
C SER A 128 -1.40 11.00 5.23
N LEU A 129 -2.46 10.49 4.60
CA LEU A 129 -3.81 10.46 5.18
C LEU A 129 -3.86 9.60 6.43
N ARG A 130 -3.28 8.40 6.40
CA ARG A 130 -3.18 7.51 7.57
C ARG A 130 -2.50 8.22 8.74
N ARG A 131 -1.34 8.83 8.51
CA ARG A 131 -0.62 9.59 9.56
C ARG A 131 -1.47 10.72 10.13
N ARG A 132 -2.16 11.48 9.26
CA ARG A 132 -3.06 12.57 9.68
C ARG A 132 -4.17 12.08 10.60
N GLU A 133 -4.88 11.01 10.21
CA GLU A 133 -6.01 10.51 10.99
C GLU A 133 -5.58 9.80 12.27
N LEU A 134 -4.46 9.05 12.26
CA LEU A 134 -3.89 8.47 13.47
C LEU A 134 -3.48 9.57 14.46
N ALA A 135 -2.73 10.58 14.03
CA ALA A 135 -2.32 11.69 14.89
C ALA A 135 -3.49 12.47 15.48
N ARG A 136 -4.63 12.52 14.77
CA ARG A 136 -5.84 13.20 15.25
C ARG A 136 -6.55 12.42 16.36
N LEU A 137 -6.54 11.10 16.30
CA LEU A 137 -7.32 10.22 17.18
C LEU A 137 -6.50 9.50 18.24
N SER A 138 -5.17 9.49 18.13
CA SER A 138 -4.33 8.65 18.97
C SER A 138 -4.23 9.20 20.40
N TYR A 139 -4.67 8.38 21.35
CA TYR A 139 -4.23 8.45 22.74
C TYR A 139 -2.87 7.75 22.95
N ASP A 140 -2.43 6.97 21.95
CA ASP A 140 -1.20 6.18 21.97
C ASP A 140 -0.16 6.75 20.99
N ALA A 141 0.79 7.51 21.55
CA ALA A 141 1.85 8.16 20.79
C ALA A 141 2.85 7.14 20.20
N ASP A 142 3.08 6.03 20.89
CA ASP A 142 4.08 5.02 20.50
C ASP A 142 3.61 4.29 19.25
N ARG A 143 2.35 3.84 19.23
CA ARG A 143 1.74 3.22 18.05
C ARG A 143 1.73 4.16 16.84
N THR A 144 1.45 5.45 17.08
CA THR A 144 1.44 6.45 16.01
C THR A 144 2.84 6.69 15.44
N ALA A 145 3.86 6.72 16.28
CA ALA A 145 5.26 6.84 15.87
C ALA A 145 5.72 5.63 15.05
N GLU A 146 5.29 4.41 15.41
CA GLU A 146 5.58 3.19 14.66
C GLU A 146 5.06 3.26 13.22
N PHE A 147 3.78 3.62 13.03
CA PHE A 147 3.22 3.81 11.69
C PHE A 147 3.91 4.92 10.93
N ALA A 148 4.20 6.06 11.58
CA ALA A 148 4.89 7.17 10.94
C ALA A 148 6.29 6.78 10.45
N ASN A 149 7.04 6.02 11.25
CA ASN A 149 8.38 5.56 10.89
C ASN A 149 8.33 4.49 9.78
N GLY A 150 7.39 3.55 9.88
CA GLY A 150 7.17 2.53 8.84
C GLY A 150 6.77 3.15 7.50
N ASP A 151 5.97 4.21 7.53
CA ASP A 151 5.56 4.95 6.33
C ASP A 151 6.71 5.74 5.72
N ALA A 152 7.49 6.44 6.55
CA ALA A 152 8.66 7.18 6.08
C ALA A 152 9.70 6.26 5.43
N CYS A 153 9.97 5.09 6.02
CA CYS A 153 10.85 4.08 5.42
C CYS A 153 10.33 3.62 4.06
N PHE A 154 9.03 3.35 3.95
CA PHE A 154 8.45 2.89 2.70
C PHE A 154 8.40 4.00 1.63
N GLU A 155 8.16 5.26 2.00
CA GLU A 155 8.20 6.39 1.06
C GLU A 155 9.57 6.54 0.38
N LEU A 156 10.67 6.27 1.10
CA LEU A 156 12.01 6.22 0.50
C LEU A 156 12.16 5.11 -0.54
N VAL A 157 11.61 3.92 -0.25
CA VAL A 157 11.59 2.79 -1.20
C VAL A 157 10.73 3.14 -2.43
N LEU A 158 9.53 3.68 -2.19
CA LEU A 158 8.59 4.09 -3.22
C LEU A 158 9.19 5.16 -4.15
N ALA A 159 9.98 6.09 -3.61
CA ALA A 159 10.71 7.08 -4.40
C ALA A 159 11.67 6.42 -5.41
N GLY A 160 12.35 5.35 -5.01
CA GLY A 160 13.27 4.58 -5.87
C GLY A 160 12.60 3.63 -6.88
N MET A 161 11.33 3.27 -6.70
CA MET A 161 10.64 2.36 -7.61
C MET A 161 10.34 2.99 -8.98
N PRO A 162 10.36 2.27 -10.10
CA PRO A 162 9.86 2.81 -11.38
C PRO A 162 8.36 3.15 -11.29
N ALA A 163 7.94 4.31 -11.79
CA ALA A 163 6.53 4.72 -11.75
C ALA A 163 5.59 3.72 -12.45
N GLN A 164 6.09 3.08 -13.52
CA GLN A 164 5.34 2.04 -14.24
C GLN A 164 5.10 0.79 -13.37
N ASP A 165 6.08 0.39 -12.55
CA ASP A 165 5.94 -0.79 -11.68
C ASP A 165 4.85 -0.57 -10.62
N VAL A 166 4.85 0.62 -10.01
CA VAL A 166 3.81 1.01 -9.06
C VAL A 166 2.45 1.10 -9.76
N ARG A 167 2.39 1.71 -10.94
CA ARG A 167 1.15 1.82 -11.74
C ARG A 167 0.58 0.46 -12.13
N ASN A 168 1.44 -0.50 -12.49
CA ASN A 168 1.04 -1.85 -12.87
C ASN A 168 0.36 -2.62 -11.73
N CYS A 169 0.58 -2.23 -10.48
CA CYS A 169 -0.11 -2.81 -9.32
C CYS A 169 -1.61 -2.49 -9.33
N PHE A 170 -2.03 -1.34 -9.86
CA PHE A 170 -3.44 -0.85 -9.85
C PHE A 170 -4.26 -1.25 -11.08
N ALA A 171 -3.82 -2.24 -11.84
CA ALA A 171 -4.45 -2.62 -13.09
C ALA A 171 -5.68 -3.52 -12.84
N GLY A 172 -6.80 -2.86 -12.50
CA GLY A 172 -8.13 -3.41 -12.19
C GLY A 172 -8.85 -4.18 -13.30
N GLU A 173 -8.14 -4.60 -14.33
CA GLU A 173 -8.50 -5.75 -15.16
C GLU A 173 -7.61 -6.91 -14.72
N VAL A 174 -8.03 -7.58 -13.64
CA VAL A 174 -7.75 -9.00 -13.58
C VAL A 174 -8.59 -9.58 -14.72
N VAL A 175 -7.97 -9.82 -15.86
CA VAL A 175 -8.51 -10.75 -16.84
C VAL A 175 -8.59 -12.07 -16.08
N ILE A 176 -9.75 -12.31 -15.46
CA ILE A 176 -10.12 -13.64 -15.03
C ILE A 176 -10.24 -14.34 -16.37
N TYR A 177 -9.15 -14.99 -16.79
CA TYR A 177 -9.28 -16.15 -17.63
C TYR A 177 -10.15 -17.05 -16.78
N ASP A 178 -11.45 -17.07 -17.07
CA ASP A 178 -12.31 -18.12 -16.59
C ASP A 178 -11.57 -19.39 -16.98
N ASP A 179 -11.01 -20.03 -15.96
CA ASP A 179 -10.51 -21.39 -15.99
C ASP A 179 -11.72 -22.33 -16.13
N ALA A 180 -12.53 -22.04 -17.15
CA ALA A 180 -13.48 -22.91 -17.80
C ALA A 180 -12.78 -23.61 -18.98
N GLY A 181 -11.44 -23.71 -18.94
CA GLY A 181 -10.71 -24.80 -19.58
C GLY A 181 -11.05 -26.08 -18.82
N ALA A 182 -12.04 -26.87 -19.24
CA ALA A 182 -11.92 -27.63 -20.47
C ALA A 182 -10.44 -28.00 -20.66
N LEU A 183 -10.00 -29.02 -19.92
CA LEU A 183 -8.71 -29.66 -20.11
C LEU A 183 -8.50 -29.88 -21.61
N PRO A 184 -7.37 -29.42 -22.20
CA PRO A 184 -7.01 -29.74 -23.57
C PRO A 184 -6.67 -31.24 -23.61
N GLY A 185 -7.69 -32.07 -23.84
CA GLY A 185 -7.54 -33.52 -23.80
C GLY A 185 -8.82 -34.34 -23.85
N GLN A 186 -10.01 -33.77 -23.70
CA GLN A 186 -11.24 -34.50 -24.03
C GLN A 186 -11.43 -34.57 -25.54
N ILE A 187 -11.00 -35.69 -26.09
CA ILE A 187 -11.32 -36.18 -27.43
C ILE A 187 -12.85 -36.35 -27.47
N VAL A 188 -13.56 -35.32 -27.94
CA VAL A 188 -14.98 -35.46 -28.27
C VAL A 188 -15.06 -36.33 -29.51
N SER A 189 -15.55 -37.55 -29.32
CA SER A 189 -15.87 -38.49 -30.39
C SER A 189 -16.73 -37.81 -31.47
N PRO A 190 -16.42 -38.02 -32.76
CA PRO A 190 -17.19 -37.46 -33.86
C PRO A 190 -18.48 -38.28 -33.99
N ARG A 191 -19.59 -37.76 -33.46
CA ARG A 191 -20.91 -38.21 -33.88
C ARG A 191 -21.64 -37.08 -34.58
N GLN A 192 -21.49 -37.14 -35.91
CA GLN A 192 -22.45 -36.76 -36.94
C GLN A 192 -23.73 -36.10 -36.40
N HIS A 193 -23.93 -34.83 -36.72
CA HIS A 193 -25.24 -34.39 -37.19
C HIS A 193 -25.05 -33.36 -38.29
N ALA A 194 -25.60 -33.74 -39.43
CA ALA A 194 -25.58 -33.02 -40.68
C ALA A 194 -26.51 -31.80 -40.65
N ASP A 195 -26.24 -30.91 -41.60
CA ASP A 195 -27.18 -30.01 -42.26
C ASP A 195 -27.89 -28.95 -41.40
N ASN A 196 -27.33 -27.73 -41.45
CA ASN A 196 -28.18 -26.58 -41.76
C ASN A 196 -27.34 -25.44 -42.37
N ALA A 197 -27.36 -25.40 -43.70
CA ALA A 197 -26.93 -24.26 -44.49
C ALA A 197 -28.06 -23.23 -44.54
N PHE A 198 -27.85 -22.01 -44.03
CA PHE A 198 -28.59 -20.84 -44.51
C PHE A 198 -27.82 -19.54 -44.29
N GLN A 199 -27.20 -19.09 -45.40
CA GLN A 199 -27.06 -17.73 -45.93
C GLN A 199 -26.56 -16.57 -45.04
N GLN A 200 -25.51 -15.91 -45.58
CA GLN A 200 -24.93 -14.63 -45.18
C GLN A 200 -25.92 -13.44 -45.35
N PRO A 201 -25.60 -12.22 -44.89
CA PRO A 201 -24.83 -11.32 -45.78
C PRO A 201 -23.80 -10.40 -45.10
N VAL A 202 -22.83 -10.05 -45.94
CA VAL A 202 -21.79 -9.03 -45.81
C VAL A 202 -22.35 -7.61 -45.62
N SER A 203 -21.69 -6.81 -44.78
CA SER A 203 -21.73 -5.33 -44.80
C SER A 203 -20.47 -4.80 -44.11
N SER A 204 -19.45 -4.38 -44.87
CA SER A 204 -19.25 -3.02 -45.39
C SER A 204 -18.77 -2.02 -44.32
N ARG A 205 -17.45 -1.77 -44.36
CA ARG A 205 -16.63 -0.58 -43.98
C ARG A 205 -17.40 0.78 -43.94
N PRO A 206 -16.93 1.84 -43.22
CA PRO A 206 -15.63 2.47 -43.50
C PRO A 206 -14.83 3.05 -42.30
N SER A 207 -13.54 3.25 -42.55
CA SER A 207 -12.59 4.05 -41.76
C SER A 207 -12.83 5.55 -41.92
N PRO A 208 -12.36 6.40 -40.98
CA PRO A 208 -11.97 7.77 -41.31
C PRO A 208 -10.47 8.04 -41.10
N THR A 209 -9.89 8.64 -42.14
CA THR A 209 -8.57 9.27 -42.21
C THR A 209 -8.75 10.79 -42.08
N VAL A 210 -8.08 11.45 -41.13
CA VAL A 210 -7.76 12.89 -41.09
C VAL A 210 -6.46 13.00 -40.26
N ARG A 211 -5.26 13.32 -40.75
CA ARG A 211 -4.70 14.42 -41.57
C ARG A 211 -4.54 15.76 -40.82
N GLY A 212 -3.29 16.08 -40.46
CA GLY A 212 -2.74 17.44 -40.60
C GLY A 212 -2.45 18.24 -39.32
N GLY A 213 -1.21 18.74 -39.20
CA GLY A 213 -0.77 19.79 -38.28
C GLY A 213 0.72 19.65 -37.86
N THR A 214 1.68 19.92 -38.74
CA THR A 214 2.54 21.15 -38.77
C THR A 214 3.15 21.51 -37.40
N SER A 215 4.42 21.20 -37.12
CA SER A 215 5.62 22.01 -37.43
C SER A 215 5.53 23.49 -37.02
N ALA A 216 6.15 23.80 -35.87
CA ALA A 216 6.84 25.05 -35.52
C ALA A 216 7.75 24.66 -34.33
N GLU A 217 9.07 24.50 -34.48
CA GLU A 217 10.11 25.49 -34.78
C GLU A 217 10.26 26.55 -33.68
N SER A 218 11.53 26.76 -33.29
CA SER A 218 12.08 27.88 -32.52
C SER A 218 11.86 27.81 -31.00
N GLY A 219 12.86 27.84 -30.14
CA GLY A 219 14.25 28.28 -30.22
C GLY A 219 14.63 28.78 -28.83
N GLY A 220 15.90 28.72 -28.43
CA GLY A 220 16.34 29.42 -27.23
C GLY A 220 17.47 28.76 -26.44
N TYR A 221 18.69 29.09 -26.84
CA TYR A 221 19.91 28.90 -26.08
C TYR A 221 19.93 29.70 -24.76
N ARG A 222 20.89 29.32 -23.88
CA ARG A 222 21.44 29.97 -22.67
C ARG A 222 20.95 29.31 -21.36
N GLN A 223 21.78 28.96 -20.38
CA GLN A 223 23.15 29.40 -20.08
C GLN A 223 23.83 28.40 -19.10
N PRO A 224 25.16 28.21 -19.18
CA PRO A 224 25.94 27.55 -18.14
C PRO A 224 26.58 28.58 -17.20
N GLY A 225 26.40 28.41 -15.89
CA GLY A 225 26.98 29.18 -14.79
C GLY A 225 26.25 28.74 -13.51
N ASP A 226 26.85 28.46 -12.38
CA ASP A 226 28.15 28.87 -11.88
C ASP A 226 28.66 27.87 -10.85
N ARG A 227 29.98 27.88 -10.72
CA ARG A 227 30.78 27.13 -9.77
C ARG A 227 30.52 27.67 -8.36
N HIS A 228 30.24 26.79 -7.40
CA HIS A 228 30.52 27.08 -6.00
C HIS A 228 31.10 25.85 -5.28
N ASP A 229 32.38 26.01 -4.96
CA ASP A 229 33.04 25.67 -3.69
C ASP A 229 32.92 24.24 -3.14
N THR A 230 33.90 23.44 -3.53
CA THR A 230 34.53 22.43 -2.69
C THR A 230 35.08 23.05 -1.39
N ALA A 231 34.25 23.19 -0.38
CA ALA A 231 34.70 23.41 0.99
C ALA A 231 34.91 22.06 1.69
N GLY A 232 36.17 21.80 2.06
CA GLY A 232 36.63 20.55 2.66
C GLY A 232 35.85 20.15 3.92
N SER A 233 35.21 18.98 3.86
CA SER A 233 34.71 18.29 5.04
C SER A 233 35.89 17.62 5.76
N ARG A 234 36.24 18.25 6.88
CA ARG A 234 37.13 17.78 7.93
C ARG A 234 36.74 16.35 8.38
N PRO A 235 37.68 15.42 8.57
CA PRO A 235 37.36 14.09 9.07
C PRO A 235 36.79 14.16 10.50
N PRO A 236 35.79 13.33 10.84
CA PRO A 236 35.23 13.27 12.19
C PRO A 236 36.27 12.70 13.17
N PRO A 237 36.28 13.17 14.44
CA PRO A 237 37.13 12.60 15.47
C PRO A 237 36.73 11.14 15.78
N PRO A 238 37.69 10.28 16.17
CA PRO A 238 37.40 8.90 16.54
C PRO A 238 36.47 8.85 17.76
N LEU A 239 35.35 8.13 17.62
CA LEU A 239 34.42 7.84 18.70
C LEU A 239 35.16 7.11 19.83
N ALA A 240 35.18 7.73 21.00
CA ALA A 240 35.65 7.09 22.21
C ALA A 240 34.75 5.90 22.55
N SER A 241 35.39 4.73 22.67
CA SER A 241 34.84 3.49 23.21
C SER A 241 34.41 3.67 24.66
N GLY A 242 33.24 4.24 24.89
CA GLY A 242 32.59 4.27 26.20
C GLY A 242 31.81 2.97 26.42
N SER A 243 32.31 2.10 27.29
CA SER A 243 31.55 0.97 27.82
C SER A 243 30.19 1.44 28.37
N PRO A 244 29.08 0.73 28.09
CA PRO A 244 27.80 1.07 28.68
C PRO A 244 27.88 0.89 30.21
N PRO A 245 27.33 1.84 30.99
CA PRO A 245 27.28 1.70 32.44
C PRO A 245 26.39 0.50 32.80
N SER A 246 27.01 -0.48 33.44
CA SER A 246 26.33 -1.60 34.06
C SER A 246 25.52 -1.09 35.25
N HIS A 247 24.22 -1.42 35.26
CA HIS A 247 23.37 -1.56 36.43
C HIS A 247 23.16 -0.32 37.32
N PHE A 248 21.96 0.25 37.24
CA PHE A 248 21.28 0.83 38.41
C PHE A 248 19.81 0.38 38.38
N LEU A 249 19.53 -0.79 38.93
CA LEU A 249 18.19 -1.11 39.41
C LEU A 249 18.09 -0.57 40.84
N PRO A 250 17.14 0.33 41.15
CA PRO A 250 16.95 0.80 42.51
C PRO A 250 16.59 -0.36 43.44
N HIS A 251 17.38 -0.55 44.49
CA HIS A 251 17.08 -1.53 45.55
C HIS A 251 15.72 -1.19 46.17
N GLY A 252 14.76 -2.11 46.09
CA GLY A 252 13.44 -1.97 46.73
C GLY A 252 12.24 -2.32 45.86
N VAL A 253 12.42 -2.63 44.56
CA VAL A 253 11.31 -3.12 43.73
C VAL A 253 11.14 -4.63 43.96
N PRO A 254 10.00 -5.09 44.50
CA PRO A 254 9.72 -6.52 44.61
C PRO A 254 9.72 -7.14 43.20
N PRO A 255 10.24 -8.38 43.04
CA PRO A 255 10.24 -9.05 41.75
C PRO A 255 8.79 -9.12 41.22
N PRO A 256 8.59 -8.95 39.90
CA PRO A 256 7.26 -9.05 39.31
C PRO A 256 6.66 -10.43 39.62
N PRO A 257 5.34 -10.51 39.89
CA PRO A 257 4.68 -11.79 40.14
C PRO A 257 4.87 -12.71 38.93
N SER A 258 5.32 -13.95 39.19
CA SER A 258 5.42 -14.97 38.15
C SER A 258 4.04 -15.19 37.53
N PHE A 259 3.89 -14.77 36.27
CA PHE A 259 2.78 -15.17 35.43
C PHE A 259 2.91 -16.68 35.17
N ARG A 260 2.21 -17.47 36.00
CA ARG A 260 1.93 -18.86 35.67
C ARG A 260 0.89 -18.85 34.53
N PRO A 261 1.20 -19.34 33.33
CA PRO A 261 0.17 -19.56 32.34
C PRO A 261 -0.88 -20.52 32.91
N PRO A 262 -2.18 -20.27 32.64
CA PRO A 262 -3.24 -21.16 33.11
C PRO A 262 -3.02 -22.56 32.56
N ASP A 263 -3.14 -23.58 33.43
CA ASP A 263 -3.11 -24.99 33.04
C ASP A 263 -4.15 -25.23 31.93
N GLU A 264 -3.67 -25.68 30.77
CA GLU A 264 -4.48 -26.07 29.61
C GLU A 264 -5.17 -27.43 29.85
N ASP A 265 -5.93 -27.55 30.93
CA ASP A 265 -6.72 -28.74 31.20
C ASP A 265 -8.17 -28.56 30.71
N LYS A 266 -8.54 -29.39 29.74
CA LYS A 266 -9.89 -29.72 29.23
C LYS A 266 -10.51 -28.78 28.18
N VAL A 267 -10.02 -28.90 26.95
CA VAL A 267 -10.86 -28.69 25.76
C VAL A 267 -11.85 -29.86 25.67
N GLN A 268 -13.08 -29.63 26.12
CA GLN A 268 -14.20 -30.54 25.91
C GLN A 268 -14.51 -30.61 24.41
N LYS A 269 -14.44 -31.83 23.88
CA LYS A 269 -14.81 -32.23 22.52
C LYS A 269 -16.31 -32.01 22.30
N THR A 270 -16.67 -30.89 21.65
CA THR A 270 -18.03 -30.61 21.19
C THR A 270 -18.41 -31.56 20.04
N PRO A 271 -19.58 -32.23 20.09
CA PRO A 271 -20.05 -33.09 19.00
C PRO A 271 -20.53 -32.25 17.81
N ALA A 272 -20.23 -32.76 16.61
CA ALA A 272 -20.52 -32.12 15.32
C ALA A 272 -22.03 -31.93 15.06
N PRO A 273 -22.45 -30.84 14.39
CA PRO A 273 -23.84 -30.64 13.99
C PRO A 273 -24.21 -31.58 12.83
N THR A 274 -25.33 -32.28 12.99
CA THR A 274 -25.97 -33.12 11.98
C THR A 274 -26.54 -32.27 10.83
N PRO A 275 -26.38 -32.70 9.56
CA PRO A 275 -26.98 -32.02 8.42
C PRO A 275 -28.50 -32.26 8.40
N THR A 276 -29.28 -31.19 8.51
CA THR A 276 -30.73 -31.23 8.27
C THR A 276 -31.02 -31.09 6.78
N SER A 277 -31.81 -32.04 6.29
CA SER A 277 -32.25 -32.19 4.91
C SER A 277 -33.26 -31.09 4.55
N SER A 278 -32.89 -30.18 3.66
CA SER A 278 -33.80 -29.18 3.08
C SER A 278 -34.70 -29.82 2.04
N LYS A 279 -35.99 -29.90 2.37
CA LYS A 279 -37.06 -30.33 1.45
C LYS A 279 -37.27 -29.27 0.36
N SER A 280 -37.21 -29.75 -0.88
CA SER A 280 -37.64 -29.07 -2.10
C SER A 280 -39.14 -28.75 -2.04
N CYS A 281 -39.50 -27.46 -2.17
CA CYS A 281 -40.85 -27.04 -2.50
C CYS A 281 -40.93 -26.83 -4.01
N ALA A 282 -41.66 -27.73 -4.68
CA ALA A 282 -42.15 -27.52 -6.03
C ALA A 282 -43.24 -26.44 -6.02
N VAL A 283 -43.11 -25.45 -6.89
CA VAL A 283 -44.17 -24.49 -7.22
C VAL A 283 -44.88 -25.02 -8.46
N MET A 284 -46.22 -25.10 -8.35
CA MET A 284 -47.16 -25.39 -9.45
C MET A 284 -47.32 -24.20 -10.37
#